data_AF-A0A0D0EXS0-F1
#
_entry.id   AF-A0A0D0EXS0-F1
#
_cell.length_a   1.000
_cell.length_b   1.000
_cell.length_c   1.000
_cell.angle_alpha   90.00
_cell.angle_beta   90.00
_cell.angle_gamma   90.00
#
_symmetry.space_group_name_H-M   'P 1'
#
loop_
_entity.id
_entity.type
_entity.pdbx_description
1 polymer ?
#
loop_
_entity_poly.entity_id
_entity_poly.type
_entity_poly.pdbx_seq_one_letter_code
_entity_poly.pdbx_strand_id
1 'polypeptide(L)'
;MAHFSEQVHITINSFTQNVIYYDLKLSQKMADHHHFSFVWQYTGKAVIKPEDQAKAMRKYIGDEVIFTFKSLTGIRLMSKGLITEISSIDVHGGAAGLHIAGISHTKVIDGISKSRTYLERGMDDIVLDLLGEGPTEFYQREAIRSTYMKEFNYMAQYNETNFNFLKRLATRYGQWFYFDGMRMQFGQLKSSKVKLINGASMHKFKIQANMTSHAISLG
;
A
#
# COMPACT_ATOMS: atom_id res chain seq x y z
N MET A 1 23.45 16.56 -13.15
CA MET A 1 22.73 15.91 -12.04
C MET A 1 21.30 15.71 -12.52
N ALA A 2 20.82 14.47 -12.66
CA ALA A 2 19.43 14.25 -13.06
C ALA A 2 18.51 14.84 -11.97
N HIS A 3 17.59 15.70 -12.36
CA HIS A 3 16.67 16.33 -11.41
C HIS A 3 15.75 15.24 -10.84
N PHE A 4 15.76 15.04 -9.51
CA PHE A 4 14.92 14.05 -8.83
C PHE A 4 13.42 14.24 -9.14
N SER A 5 13.01 15.48 -9.44
CA SER A 5 11.66 15.83 -9.90
C SER A 5 11.23 15.14 -11.19
N GLU A 6 12.18 14.68 -12.03
CA GLU A 6 11.89 13.92 -13.25
C GLU A 6 11.79 12.40 -12.99
N GLN A 7 12.19 11.94 -11.80
CA GLN A 7 12.18 10.51 -11.48
C GLN A 7 10.86 10.08 -10.84
N VAL A 8 10.13 10.98 -10.20
CA VAL A 8 8.90 10.62 -9.50
C VAL A 8 7.74 11.49 -9.96
N HIS A 9 6.73 10.84 -10.55
CA HIS A 9 5.52 11.49 -11.05
C HIS A 9 4.33 11.04 -10.20
N ILE A 10 3.51 11.99 -9.77
CA ILE A 10 2.27 11.74 -9.04
C ILE A 10 1.10 12.09 -9.95
N THR A 11 0.11 11.22 -10.01
CA THR A 11 -1.17 11.46 -10.70
C THR A 11 -2.29 11.27 -9.70
N ILE A 12 -3.22 12.23 -9.64
CA ILE A 12 -4.43 12.16 -8.83
C ILE A 12 -5.60 12.10 -9.81
N ASN A 13 -6.48 11.11 -9.69
CA ASN A 13 -7.44 10.76 -10.74
C ASN A 13 -8.33 11.96 -11.19
N SER A 14 -8.83 12.79 -10.27
CA SER A 14 -9.68 13.94 -10.61
C SER A 14 -8.93 15.27 -10.83
N PHE A 15 -7.59 15.23 -10.87
CA PHE A 15 -6.72 16.39 -11.09
C PHE A 15 -5.91 16.25 -12.39
N THR A 16 -6.15 17.15 -13.33
CA THR A 16 -5.59 17.07 -14.69
C THR A 16 -4.28 17.82 -14.87
N GLN A 17 -3.94 18.72 -13.96
CA GLN A 17 -2.70 19.51 -14.04
C GLN A 17 -1.53 18.74 -13.43
N ASN A 18 -0.32 19.26 -13.64
CA ASN A 18 0.87 18.67 -13.02
C ASN A 18 0.80 18.78 -11.49
N VAL A 19 1.03 17.67 -10.79
CA VAL A 19 1.04 17.63 -9.33
C VAL A 19 2.38 18.17 -8.84
N ILE A 20 2.37 19.36 -8.24
CA ILE A 20 3.54 19.96 -7.60
C ILE A 20 3.59 19.49 -6.14
N TYR A 21 4.61 18.73 -5.77
CA TYR A 21 4.70 18.12 -4.45
C TYR A 21 6.10 18.19 -3.84
N TYR A 22 6.17 18.01 -2.53
CA TYR A 22 7.40 17.83 -1.77
C TYR A 22 7.17 16.89 -0.58
N ASP A 23 8.25 16.47 0.08
CA ASP A 23 8.24 15.55 1.23
C ASP A 23 7.46 14.25 1.01
N LEU A 24 7.61 13.65 -0.18
CA LEU A 24 7.01 12.36 -0.48
C LEU A 24 7.62 11.25 0.39
N LYS A 25 6.74 10.54 1.09
CA LYS A 25 7.04 9.33 1.84
C LYS A 25 6.12 8.21 1.40
N LEU A 26 6.69 7.06 1.09
CA LEU A 26 5.98 5.82 0.81
C LEU A 26 6.52 4.72 1.73
N SER A 27 5.66 4.15 2.58
CA SER A 27 5.99 3.09 3.52
C SER A 27 5.29 1.80 3.11
N GLN A 28 6.06 0.84 2.65
CA GLN A 28 5.58 -0.46 2.18
C GLN A 28 6.02 -1.55 3.16
N LYS A 29 5.06 -2.25 3.74
CA LYS A 29 5.28 -3.30 4.73
C LYS A 29 4.63 -4.59 4.24
N MET A 30 5.28 -5.72 4.52
CA MET A 30 4.68 -7.03 4.26
C MET A 30 3.56 -7.33 5.27
N ALA A 31 2.54 -8.04 4.80
CA ALA A 31 1.36 -8.44 5.58
C ALA A 31 0.69 -7.28 6.34
N ASP A 32 0.78 -6.07 5.80
CA ASP A 32 0.23 -4.85 6.37
C ASP A 32 -0.14 -3.88 5.25
N HIS A 33 -0.88 -2.84 5.57
CA HIS A 33 -1.21 -1.81 4.60
C HIS A 33 -0.01 -0.94 4.28
N HIS A 34 0.07 -0.49 3.04
CA HIS A 34 1.04 0.51 2.65
C HIS A 34 0.45 1.89 2.90
N HIS A 35 1.30 2.80 3.36
CA HIS A 35 0.90 4.17 3.65
C HIS A 35 1.76 5.13 2.84
N PHE A 36 1.15 6.22 2.40
CA PHE A 36 1.87 7.30 1.75
C PHE A 36 1.51 8.63 2.38
N SER A 37 2.43 9.59 2.28
CA SER A 37 2.17 10.99 2.57
C SER A 37 3.00 11.89 1.68
N PHE A 38 2.50 13.07 1.35
CA PHE A 38 3.24 14.12 0.66
C PHE A 38 2.56 15.46 0.89
N VAL A 39 3.30 16.55 0.67
CA VAL A 39 2.72 17.88 0.64
C VAL A 39 2.42 18.27 -0.79
N TRP A 40 1.20 18.76 -1.03
CA TRP A 40 0.69 19.12 -2.34
C TRP A 40 0.41 20.62 -2.45
N GLN A 41 1.05 21.26 -3.43
CA GLN A 41 0.67 22.60 -3.89
C GLN A 41 -0.40 22.47 -4.98
N TYR A 42 -1.66 22.39 -4.56
CA TYR A 42 -2.79 22.14 -5.45
C TYR A 42 -3.19 23.36 -6.32
N THR A 43 -2.66 24.54 -6.02
CA THR A 43 -2.92 25.78 -6.77
C THR A 43 -1.68 26.67 -6.79
N GLY A 44 -1.47 27.37 -7.92
CA GLY A 44 -0.41 28.38 -8.07
C GLY A 44 -0.80 29.79 -7.61
N LYS A 45 -1.97 29.95 -6.94
CA LYS A 45 -2.38 31.25 -6.40
C LYS A 45 -1.50 31.64 -5.21
N ALA A 46 -1.02 32.88 -5.19
CA ALA A 46 -0.23 33.41 -4.07
C ALA A 46 -1.04 33.54 -2.77
N VAL A 47 -2.36 33.76 -2.88
CA VAL A 47 -3.27 33.81 -1.74
C VAL A 47 -4.40 32.81 -1.97
N ILE A 48 -4.54 31.88 -1.03
CA ILE A 48 -5.56 30.84 -1.05
C ILE A 48 -6.64 31.22 -0.04
N LYS A 49 -7.88 31.37 -0.51
CA LYS A 49 -9.02 31.61 0.38
C LYS A 49 -9.36 30.30 1.13
N PRO A 50 -9.71 30.35 2.43
CA PRO A 50 -10.11 29.16 3.18
C PRO A 50 -11.25 28.36 2.51
N GLU A 51 -12.20 29.05 1.88
CA GLU A 51 -13.31 28.42 1.14
C GLU A 51 -12.84 27.60 -0.07
N ASP A 52 -11.89 28.13 -0.85
CA ASP A 52 -11.30 27.46 -2.01
C ASP A 52 -10.53 26.21 -1.56
N GLN A 53 -9.84 26.29 -0.42
CA GLN A 53 -9.11 25.18 0.17
C GLN A 53 -10.04 24.09 0.68
N ALA A 54 -11.08 24.45 1.44
CA ALA A 54 -12.08 23.50 1.89
C ALA A 54 -12.80 22.81 0.71
N LYS A 55 -13.05 23.55 -0.38
CA LYS A 55 -13.60 22.97 -1.62
C LYS A 55 -12.63 21.97 -2.27
N ALA A 56 -11.33 22.27 -2.31
CA ALA A 56 -10.33 21.35 -2.82
C ALA A 56 -10.25 20.07 -1.97
N MET A 57 -10.23 20.20 -0.64
CA MET A 57 -10.21 19.05 0.28
C MET A 57 -11.42 18.14 0.06
N ARG A 58 -12.63 18.71 -0.03
CA ARG A 58 -13.85 17.93 -0.31
C ARG A 58 -13.85 17.28 -1.69
N LYS A 59 -13.18 17.89 -2.67
CA LYS A 59 -13.11 17.36 -4.04
C LYS A 59 -12.18 16.15 -4.13
N TYR A 60 -11.02 16.20 -3.48
CA TYR A 60 -9.95 15.21 -3.68
C TYR A 60 -9.89 14.13 -2.59
N ILE A 61 -10.62 14.28 -1.48
CA ILE A 61 -10.69 13.22 -0.46
C ILE A 61 -11.29 11.95 -1.09
N GLY A 62 -10.65 10.80 -0.87
CA GLY A 62 -11.05 9.52 -1.46
C GLY A 62 -10.55 9.27 -2.88
N ASP A 63 -9.90 10.24 -3.54
CA ASP A 63 -9.35 10.02 -4.88
C ASP A 63 -8.22 8.99 -4.89
N GLU A 64 -8.08 8.32 -6.03
CA GLU A 64 -6.94 7.46 -6.31
C GLU A 64 -5.70 8.29 -6.67
N VAL A 65 -4.58 7.93 -6.05
CA VAL A 65 -3.25 8.48 -6.33
C VAL A 65 -2.36 7.38 -6.88
N ILE A 66 -1.67 7.70 -7.98
CA ILE A 66 -0.71 6.81 -8.62
C ILE A 66 0.66 7.49 -8.58
N PHE A 67 1.61 6.83 -7.95
CA PHE A 67 3.03 7.18 -7.93
C PHE A 67 3.74 6.39 -9.02
N THR A 68 4.44 7.06 -9.92
CA THR A 68 5.29 6.45 -10.94
C THR A 68 6.74 6.86 -10.69
N PHE A 69 7.57 5.88 -10.34
CA PHE A 69 9.01 6.03 -10.16
C PHE A 69 9.71 5.54 -11.43
N LYS A 70 10.49 6.42 -12.05
CA LYS A 70 11.30 6.17 -13.24
C LYS A 70 12.77 6.16 -12.83
N SER A 71 13.41 5.00 -12.99
CA SER A 71 14.85 4.88 -12.87
C SER A 71 15.55 5.47 -14.09
N LEU A 72 16.78 5.95 -13.90
CA LEU A 72 17.69 6.32 -15.00
C LEU A 72 17.96 5.14 -15.95
N THR A 73 17.76 3.91 -15.48
CA THR A 73 17.90 2.67 -16.26
C THR A 73 16.64 2.28 -17.05
N GLY A 74 15.59 3.13 -17.05
CA GLY A 74 14.33 2.88 -17.75
C GLY A 74 13.33 1.99 -16.98
N ILE A 75 13.71 1.48 -15.80
CA ILE A 75 12.79 0.73 -14.93
C ILE A 75 11.70 1.66 -14.44
N ARG A 76 10.44 1.23 -14.59
CA ARG A 76 9.26 1.94 -14.10
C ARG A 76 8.62 1.14 -12.97
N LEU A 77 8.59 1.70 -11.78
CA LEU A 77 7.85 1.17 -10.63
C LEU A 77 6.63 2.02 -10.38
N MET A 78 5.54 1.39 -9.95
CA MET A 78 4.29 2.08 -9.68
C MET A 78 3.75 1.68 -8.31
N SER A 79 3.17 2.64 -7.62
CA SER A 79 2.42 2.41 -6.39
C SER A 79 1.10 3.15 -6.49
N LYS A 80 0.00 2.54 -6.05
CA LYS A 80 -1.32 3.18 -6.03
C LYS A 80 -2.00 3.07 -4.67
N GLY A 81 -2.80 4.07 -4.35
CA GLY A 81 -3.59 4.09 -3.12
C GLY A 81 -4.66 5.16 -3.15
N LEU A 82 -5.42 5.24 -2.06
CA LEU A 82 -6.54 6.16 -1.88
C LEU A 82 -6.17 7.25 -0.87
N ILE A 83 -6.56 8.48 -1.14
CA ILE A 83 -6.42 9.58 -0.19
C ILE A 83 -7.44 9.38 0.94
N THR A 84 -6.95 9.14 2.16
CA THR A 84 -7.81 8.98 3.35
C THR A 84 -7.81 10.20 4.25
N GLU A 85 -6.81 11.07 4.11
CA GLU A 85 -6.70 12.30 4.88
C GLU A 85 -6.15 13.42 4.01
N ILE A 86 -6.76 14.59 4.14
CA ILE A 86 -6.24 15.85 3.63
C ILE A 86 -6.27 16.84 4.79
N SER A 87 -5.14 17.47 5.09
CA SER A 87 -5.01 18.49 6.13
C SER A 87 -4.43 19.79 5.57
N SER A 88 -4.88 20.93 6.10
CA SER A 88 -4.32 22.23 5.73
C SER A 88 -2.91 22.38 6.31
N ILE A 89 -2.00 22.97 5.55
CA ILE A 89 -0.75 23.51 6.07
C ILE A 89 -0.86 25.03 5.99
N ASP A 90 -0.90 25.68 7.14
CA ASP A 90 -0.99 27.13 7.25
C ASP A 90 0.32 27.71 7.78
N VAL A 91 0.81 28.76 7.12
CA VAL A 91 2.04 29.49 7.49
C VAL A 91 1.68 30.95 7.67
N HIS A 92 1.96 31.50 8.85
CA HIS A 92 1.61 32.88 9.22
C HIS A 92 0.13 33.25 9.00
N GLY A 93 -0.78 32.29 9.16
CA GLY A 93 -2.22 32.49 8.98
C GLY A 93 -2.71 32.43 7.52
N GLY A 94 -1.81 32.16 6.56
CA GLY A 94 -2.15 31.89 5.17
C GLY A 94 -1.95 30.44 4.80
N ALA A 95 -2.84 29.89 3.98
CA ALA A 95 -2.71 28.53 3.46
C ALA A 95 -1.51 28.40 2.52
N ALA A 96 -0.60 27.48 2.85
CA ALA A 96 0.65 27.22 2.15
C ALA A 96 0.61 25.92 1.32
N GLY A 97 -0.33 25.02 1.61
CA GLY A 97 -0.50 23.77 0.88
C GLY A 97 -1.44 22.80 1.58
N LEU A 98 -1.48 21.58 1.06
CA LEU A 98 -2.24 20.48 1.64
C LEU A 98 -1.29 19.35 1.99
N HIS A 99 -1.34 18.87 3.23
CA HIS A 99 -0.75 17.58 3.58
C HIS A 99 -1.72 16.47 3.17
N ILE A 100 -1.24 15.54 2.35
CA ILE A 100 -1.99 14.41 1.85
C ILE A 100 -1.47 13.16 2.53
N ALA A 101 -2.35 12.36 3.10
CA ALA A 101 -2.02 11.02 3.57
C ALA A 101 -3.04 10.00 3.06
N GLY A 102 -2.56 8.78 2.85
CA GLY A 102 -3.38 7.73 2.28
C GLY A 102 -2.85 6.34 2.51
N ILE A 103 -3.64 5.39 2.01
CA ILE A 103 -3.47 3.95 2.21
C ILE A 103 -3.54 3.22 0.87
N SER A 104 -2.85 2.10 0.72
CA SER A 104 -2.99 1.25 -0.48
C SER A 104 -4.40 0.70 -0.65
N HIS A 105 -4.72 0.28 -1.88
CA HIS A 105 -5.98 -0.38 -2.22
C HIS A 105 -6.31 -1.63 -1.41
N THR A 106 -5.33 -2.18 -0.69
CA THR A 106 -5.54 -3.17 0.36
C THR A 106 -6.62 -2.79 1.35
N LYS A 107 -6.89 -1.48 1.56
CA LYS A 107 -7.97 -1.04 2.45
C LYS A 107 -9.36 -1.48 2.00
N VAL A 108 -9.57 -1.69 0.69
CA VAL A 108 -10.87 -2.11 0.15
C VAL A 108 -11.28 -3.49 0.67
N ILE A 109 -10.34 -4.41 0.82
CA ILE A 109 -10.57 -5.75 1.39
C ILE A 109 -10.41 -5.80 2.92
N ASP A 110 -10.07 -4.66 3.54
CA ASP A 110 -10.05 -4.44 4.98
C ASP A 110 -11.23 -3.55 5.43
N GLY A 111 -12.41 -3.86 4.89
CA GLY A 111 -13.66 -3.21 5.22
C GLY A 111 -14.37 -3.89 6.39
N ILE A 112 -15.53 -4.51 6.10
CA ILE A 112 -16.40 -5.12 7.10
C ILE A 112 -15.91 -6.53 7.45
N SER A 113 -15.92 -6.88 8.74
CA SER A 113 -15.67 -8.24 9.21
C SER A 113 -16.74 -9.20 8.69
N LYS A 114 -16.31 -10.37 8.24
CA LYS A 114 -17.21 -11.40 7.70
C LYS A 114 -17.04 -12.70 8.47
N SER A 115 -18.08 -13.53 8.40
CA SER A 115 -18.05 -14.90 8.86
C SER A 115 -18.48 -15.83 7.74
N ARG A 116 -17.59 -16.75 7.33
CA ARG A 116 -17.86 -17.76 6.31
C ARG A 116 -16.98 -18.99 6.49
N THR A 117 -17.36 -20.07 5.82
CA THR A 117 -16.64 -21.35 5.88
C THR A 117 -16.28 -21.81 4.48
N TYR A 118 -15.07 -22.33 4.35
CA TYR A 118 -14.60 -23.07 3.18
C TYR A 118 -14.47 -24.54 3.57
N LEU A 119 -15.09 -25.41 2.77
CA LEU A 119 -15.04 -26.87 2.92
C LEU A 119 -14.37 -27.44 1.68
N GLU A 120 -13.40 -28.34 1.88
CA GLU A 120 -12.72 -29.07 0.80
C GLU A 120 -12.17 -28.11 -0.28
N ARG A 121 -11.42 -27.08 0.15
CA ARG A 121 -10.83 -26.07 -0.74
C ARG A 121 -9.32 -25.99 -0.59
N GLY A 122 -8.63 -25.77 -1.71
CA GLY A 122 -7.21 -25.41 -1.73
C GLY A 122 -6.99 -23.96 -1.30
N MET A 123 -5.77 -23.65 -0.82
CA MET A 123 -5.40 -22.29 -0.41
C MET A 123 -5.58 -21.26 -1.53
N ASP A 124 -5.12 -21.59 -2.73
CA ASP A 124 -5.19 -20.67 -3.87
C ASP A 124 -6.63 -20.33 -4.24
N ASP A 125 -7.54 -21.31 -4.19
CA ASP A 125 -8.96 -21.08 -4.44
C ASP A 125 -9.58 -20.13 -3.41
N ILE A 126 -9.25 -20.33 -2.12
CA ILE A 126 -9.71 -19.46 -1.03
C ILE A 126 -9.18 -18.03 -1.23
N VAL A 127 -7.90 -17.88 -1.57
CA VAL A 127 -7.26 -16.57 -1.77
C VAL A 127 -7.85 -15.86 -2.99
N LEU A 128 -8.06 -16.57 -4.10
CA LEU A 128 -8.65 -16.02 -5.31
C LEU A 128 -10.11 -15.58 -5.08
N ASP A 129 -10.90 -16.35 -4.32
CA ASP A 129 -12.25 -15.98 -3.90
C ASP A 129 -12.23 -14.66 -3.09
N LEU A 130 -11.37 -14.59 -2.07
CA LEU A 130 -11.23 -13.41 -1.20
C LEU A 130 -10.79 -12.15 -1.96
N LEU A 131 -9.80 -12.30 -2.86
CA LEU A 131 -9.27 -11.19 -3.64
C LEU A 131 -10.19 -10.81 -4.81
N GLY A 132 -11.03 -11.73 -5.28
CA GLY A 132 -12.05 -11.51 -6.30
C GLY A 132 -13.16 -10.54 -5.85
N GLU A 133 -13.36 -10.38 -4.54
CA GLU A 133 -14.24 -9.35 -3.97
C GLU A 133 -13.63 -7.95 -3.97
N GLY A 134 -12.35 -7.81 -4.34
CA GLY A 134 -11.66 -6.53 -4.47
C GLY A 134 -11.95 -5.81 -5.79
N PRO A 135 -11.30 -4.66 -6.03
CA PRO A 135 -11.40 -3.94 -7.30
C PRO A 135 -10.94 -4.77 -8.51
N THR A 136 -11.32 -4.36 -9.71
CA THR A 136 -10.79 -4.97 -10.94
C THR A 136 -9.26 -4.85 -10.99
N GLU A 137 -8.58 -5.89 -11.51
CA GLU A 137 -7.12 -6.00 -11.58
C GLU A 137 -6.36 -5.97 -10.23
N PHE A 138 -7.04 -6.26 -9.12
CA PHE A 138 -6.42 -6.25 -7.79
C PHE A 138 -5.32 -7.31 -7.60
N TYR A 139 -5.34 -8.37 -8.41
CA TYR A 139 -4.33 -9.41 -8.45
C TYR A 139 -4.14 -9.93 -9.88
N GLN A 140 -3.03 -10.65 -10.09
CA GLN A 140 -2.83 -11.51 -11.26
C GLN A 140 -2.84 -12.95 -10.78
N ARG A 141 -3.50 -13.86 -11.51
CA ARG A 141 -3.64 -15.25 -11.08
C ARG A 141 -2.28 -15.91 -10.85
N GLU A 142 -1.27 -15.56 -11.65
CA GLU A 142 0.08 -16.09 -11.56
C GLU A 142 0.83 -15.62 -10.30
N ALA A 143 0.37 -14.54 -9.66
CA ALA A 143 0.91 -14.00 -8.42
C ALA A 143 0.32 -14.67 -7.16
N ILE A 144 -0.69 -15.52 -7.32
CA ILE A 144 -1.31 -16.30 -6.25
C ILE A 144 -0.83 -17.74 -6.42
N ARG A 145 0.19 -18.12 -5.64
CA ARG A 145 0.83 -19.43 -5.72
C ARG A 145 1.23 -19.91 -4.34
N SER A 146 0.29 -20.53 -3.62
CA SER A 146 0.53 -21.13 -2.32
C SER A 146 1.66 -22.17 -2.38
N THR A 147 2.46 -22.22 -1.32
CA THR A 147 3.40 -23.33 -1.06
C THR A 147 2.74 -24.45 -0.25
N TYR A 148 1.58 -24.19 0.36
CA TYR A 148 0.73 -25.20 0.99
C TYR A 148 -0.21 -25.81 -0.05
N MET A 149 0.04 -27.08 -0.39
CA MET A 149 -0.64 -27.78 -1.50
C MET A 149 -1.79 -28.69 -1.06
N LYS A 150 -2.00 -28.87 0.24
CA LYS A 150 -3.09 -29.71 0.75
C LYS A 150 -4.40 -28.91 0.73
N GLU A 151 -5.51 -29.61 0.55
CA GLU A 151 -6.83 -29.03 0.73
C GLU A 151 -7.17 -28.89 2.21
N PHE A 152 -8.01 -27.91 2.52
CA PHE A 152 -8.59 -27.74 3.84
C PHE A 152 -9.92 -28.48 3.90
N ASN A 153 -10.03 -29.47 4.78
CA ASN A 153 -11.33 -30.08 5.09
C ASN A 153 -12.31 -29.02 5.61
N TYR A 154 -11.80 -28.10 6.43
CA TYR A 154 -12.56 -26.99 7.00
C TYR A 154 -11.65 -25.79 7.25
N MET A 155 -12.10 -24.61 6.83
CA MET A 155 -11.48 -23.33 7.16
C MET A 155 -12.55 -22.26 7.36
N ALA A 156 -12.63 -21.70 8.57
CA ALA A 156 -13.51 -20.57 8.85
C ALA A 156 -12.76 -19.25 8.74
N GLN A 157 -13.39 -18.26 8.11
CA GLN A 157 -13.20 -16.85 8.39
C GLN A 157 -14.21 -16.50 9.49
N TYR A 158 -13.77 -16.05 10.66
CA TYR A 158 -14.68 -15.78 11.78
C TYR A 158 -14.48 -14.36 12.29
N ASN A 159 -15.48 -13.50 12.09
CA ASN A 159 -15.51 -12.11 12.53
C ASN A 159 -14.21 -11.33 12.21
N GLU A 160 -13.68 -11.52 11.01
CA GLU A 160 -12.46 -10.83 10.55
C GLU A 160 -12.64 -10.33 9.12
N THR A 161 -11.92 -9.28 8.74
CA THR A 161 -11.93 -8.76 7.37
C THR A 161 -11.23 -9.74 6.42
N ASN A 162 -11.48 -9.63 5.11
CA ASN A 162 -10.77 -10.48 4.14
C ASN A 162 -9.25 -10.28 4.22
N PHE A 163 -8.79 -9.05 4.43
CA PHE A 163 -7.38 -8.75 4.62
C PHE A 163 -6.80 -9.46 5.85
N ASN A 164 -7.48 -9.39 6.99
CA ASN A 164 -7.03 -10.05 8.22
C ASN A 164 -7.07 -11.58 8.10
N PHE A 165 -8.06 -12.13 7.40
CA PHE A 165 -8.11 -13.55 7.12
C PHE A 165 -6.93 -14.02 6.25
N LEU A 166 -6.64 -13.29 5.17
CA LEU A 166 -5.47 -13.56 4.32
C LEU A 166 -4.16 -13.45 5.12
N LYS A 167 -4.04 -12.42 5.96
CA LYS A 167 -2.89 -12.25 6.86
C LYS A 167 -2.74 -13.43 7.83
N ARG A 168 -3.84 -13.92 8.38
CA ARG A 168 -3.87 -15.08 9.28
C ARG A 168 -3.48 -16.36 8.56
N LEU A 169 -4.01 -16.61 7.36
CA LEU A 169 -3.61 -17.75 6.52
C LEU A 169 -2.13 -17.68 6.18
N ALA A 170 -1.65 -16.52 5.74
CA ALA A 170 -0.25 -16.32 5.40
C ALA A 170 0.68 -16.59 6.59
N THR A 171 0.33 -16.06 7.76
CA THR A 171 1.09 -16.25 9.00
C THR A 171 1.09 -17.72 9.44
N ARG A 172 -0.09 -18.38 9.41
CA ARG A 172 -0.24 -19.77 9.88
C ARG A 172 0.50 -20.78 8.99
N TYR A 173 0.45 -20.57 7.67
CA TYR A 173 0.98 -21.54 6.70
C TYR A 173 2.30 -21.09 6.06
N GLY A 174 2.93 -20.02 6.56
CA GLY A 174 4.23 -19.55 6.06
C GLY A 174 4.19 -19.06 4.61
N GLN A 175 3.11 -18.37 4.21
CA GLN A 175 2.98 -17.82 2.86
C GLN A 175 3.45 -16.36 2.84
N TRP A 176 4.10 -15.95 1.74
CA TRP A 176 4.33 -14.53 1.52
C TRP A 176 3.00 -13.83 1.26
N PHE A 177 2.80 -12.65 1.83
CA PHE A 177 1.60 -11.84 1.63
C PHE A 177 1.97 -10.37 1.64
N TYR A 178 1.86 -9.70 0.51
CA TYR A 178 2.21 -8.29 0.38
C TYR A 178 1.54 -7.68 -0.84
N PHE A 179 1.43 -6.35 -0.84
CA PHE A 179 1.04 -5.58 -2.00
C PHE A 179 2.32 -5.14 -2.72
N ASP A 180 2.43 -5.32 -4.04
CA ASP A 180 3.65 -4.91 -4.77
C ASP A 180 3.66 -3.43 -5.18
N GLY A 181 2.67 -2.67 -4.74
CA GLY A 181 2.40 -1.29 -5.17
C GLY A 181 1.23 -1.21 -6.15
N MET A 182 0.95 -2.26 -6.92
CA MET A 182 -0.16 -2.31 -7.88
C MET A 182 -1.13 -3.46 -7.61
N ARG A 183 -0.63 -4.63 -7.22
CA ARG A 183 -1.37 -5.88 -7.12
C ARG A 183 -0.98 -6.69 -5.88
N MET A 184 -1.93 -7.47 -5.38
CA MET A 184 -1.70 -8.40 -4.29
C MET A 184 -0.85 -9.59 -4.75
N GLN A 185 0.09 -9.98 -3.90
CA GLN A 185 0.92 -11.17 -4.05
C GLN A 185 0.65 -12.11 -2.87
N PHE A 186 0.52 -13.42 -3.14
CA PHE A 186 0.31 -14.42 -2.11
C PHE A 186 1.05 -15.73 -2.42
N GLY A 187 1.71 -16.31 -1.43
CA GLY A 187 2.36 -17.61 -1.52
C GLY A 187 3.85 -17.52 -1.84
N GLN A 188 4.28 -17.87 -3.05
CA GLN A 188 5.68 -17.87 -3.45
C GLN A 188 6.23 -16.45 -3.71
N LEU A 189 7.49 -16.22 -3.30
CA LEU A 189 8.20 -14.98 -3.60
C LEU A 189 8.81 -15.02 -5.00
N LYS A 190 8.71 -13.93 -5.74
CA LYS A 190 9.44 -13.75 -7.00
C LYS A 190 10.92 -13.54 -6.69
N SER A 191 11.80 -14.32 -7.33
CA SER A 191 13.24 -14.15 -7.17
C SER A 191 13.67 -12.80 -7.74
N SER A 192 14.20 -11.92 -6.89
CA SER A 192 14.94 -10.74 -7.30
C SER A 192 16.23 -10.67 -6.49
N LYS A 193 17.33 -10.36 -7.16
CA LYS A 193 18.64 -10.19 -6.52
C LYS A 193 19.10 -8.77 -6.77
N VAL A 194 19.31 -8.03 -5.69
CA VAL A 194 19.91 -6.69 -5.73
C VAL A 194 21.20 -6.75 -4.92
N LYS A 195 22.32 -6.39 -5.56
CA LYS A 195 23.62 -6.32 -4.89
C LYS A 195 23.78 -4.94 -4.25
N LEU A 196 23.90 -4.91 -2.93
CA LEU A 196 24.19 -3.70 -2.17
C LEU A 196 25.69 -3.64 -1.82
N ILE A 197 26.32 -2.49 -2.02
CA ILE A 197 27.76 -2.27 -1.83
C ILE A 197 27.93 -1.24 -0.72
N ASN A 198 28.65 -1.60 0.35
CA ASN A 198 28.89 -0.73 1.50
C ASN A 198 29.61 0.55 1.07
N GLY A 199 29.14 1.70 1.54
CA GLY A 199 29.70 3.01 1.21
C GLY A 199 29.36 3.54 -0.19
N ALA A 200 28.74 2.73 -1.06
CA ALA A 200 28.31 3.14 -2.40
C ALA A 200 26.79 3.13 -2.54
N SER A 201 26.15 1.95 -2.55
CA SER A 201 24.69 1.80 -2.64
C SER A 201 24.02 1.44 -1.31
N MET A 202 24.83 1.19 -0.27
CA MET A 202 24.37 0.94 1.10
C MET A 202 25.03 1.94 2.04
N HIS A 203 24.25 2.88 2.54
CA HIS A 203 24.74 3.95 3.42
C HIS A 203 24.53 3.65 4.92
N LYS A 204 23.46 2.92 5.27
CA LYS A 204 23.14 2.54 6.64
C LYS A 204 22.76 1.07 6.66
N PHE A 205 23.42 0.30 7.51
CA PHE A 205 23.16 -1.13 7.72
C PHE A 205 23.29 -1.43 9.20
N LYS A 206 22.32 -2.17 9.75
CA LYS A 206 22.29 -2.54 11.17
C LYS A 206 21.84 -4.00 11.27
N ILE A 207 22.64 -4.81 11.97
CA ILE A 207 22.24 -6.15 12.43
C ILE A 207 21.91 -6.03 13.91
N GLN A 208 20.74 -6.52 14.31
CA GLN A 208 20.30 -6.49 15.70
C GLN A 208 19.67 -7.85 16.05
N ALA A 209 20.06 -8.39 17.20
CA ALA A 209 19.41 -9.54 17.82
C ALA A 209 18.67 -9.07 19.07
N ASN A 210 17.41 -9.44 19.21
CA ASN A 210 16.59 -9.17 20.38
C ASN A 210 15.97 -10.50 20.85
N MET A 211 15.86 -10.70 22.15
CA MET A 211 15.22 -11.86 22.76
C MET A 211 14.07 -11.40 23.64
N THR A 212 12.90 -12.03 23.49
CA THR A 212 11.72 -11.79 24.30
C THR A 212 11.08 -13.13 24.65
N SER A 213 10.55 -13.28 25.87
CA SER A 213 9.80 -14.48 26.25
C SER A 213 8.51 -14.60 25.41
N HIS A 214 8.06 -15.83 25.14
CA HIS A 214 6.72 -16.04 24.61
C HIS A 214 5.67 -15.64 25.65
N ALA A 215 4.71 -14.79 25.27
CA ALA A 215 3.50 -14.59 26.05
C ALA A 215 2.62 -15.84 25.87
N ILE A 216 2.60 -16.72 26.87
CA ILE A 216 1.78 -17.92 26.86
C ILE A 216 0.38 -17.52 27.37
N SER A 217 -0.63 -17.59 26.51
CA SER A 217 -2.03 -17.61 26.97
C SER A 217 -2.37 -19.05 27.32
N LEU A 218 -2.23 -19.40 28.60
CA LEU A 218 -2.90 -20.57 29.18
C LEU A 218 -4.30 -20.10 29.60
N GLY A 219 -5.26 -20.23 28.70
CA GLY A 219 -6.67 -19.88 28.92
C GLY A 219 -7.53 -20.35 27.78
#